data_AF-A0A1I7HIM5-F1
#
_entry.id   AF-A0A1I7HIM5-F1
#
_cell.length_a   1.000
_cell.length_b   1.000
_cell.length_c   1.000
_cell.angle_alpha   90.00
_cell.angle_beta   90.00
_cell.angle_gamma   90.00
#
_symmetry.space_group_name_H-M   'P 1'
#
loop_
_entity.id
_entity.type
_entity.pdbx_description
1 polymer ?
#
loop_
_entity_poly.entity_id
_entity_poly.type
_entity_poly.pdbx_seq_one_letter_code
_entity_poly.pdbx_strand_id
1 'polypeptide(L)'
;MKKKLLLLGMLMSIFFANAQCETSSFITTNYIKDAKILALREILSDPNDVDYDNPEIPQSRYQPYLEDLSVIYSNVQSIADVDSVFVQFQIHANPAYTNITPYNNFKFSVSADTEWLTNYKNTGVSGVAELDALMNTYDFTIDNYQDFSTCSCTWFSLKTDDVINMTALENDFLNIEGIENAEGYISFDEAFNYDGVLYSISGPWNEDNYVEVADIIYNTDTETYQFFLYAGDCLSGCQQSKSWDIQMNDNCTFNFLANDDFAYATIECYPNPVKDVLHISSDKPIENVRIYNLNGALLKESKSFGAIDVSQLASGVYFVQLTGETGSTLTKKFIKY
;
A
#
# COMPACT_ATOMS: atom_id res chain seq x y z
N MET A 1 54.59 31.63 26.39
CA MET A 1 54.13 32.42 25.23
C MET A 1 54.09 31.53 24.00
N LYS A 2 52.87 31.16 23.54
CA LYS A 2 52.45 30.92 22.15
C LYS A 2 51.05 30.27 22.22
N LYS A 3 50.00 31.11 22.16
CA LYS A 3 48.61 30.68 21.97
C LYS A 3 48.46 30.23 20.52
N LYS A 4 47.98 29.01 20.27
CA LYS A 4 47.42 28.61 18.97
C LYS A 4 45.92 28.92 19.00
N LEU A 5 45.50 29.68 18.00
CA LEU A 5 44.12 30.08 17.73
C LEU A 5 43.40 28.86 17.13
N LEU A 6 42.36 28.35 17.78
CA LEU A 6 41.44 27.40 17.16
C LEU A 6 40.38 28.22 16.40
N LEU A 7 40.36 28.09 15.07
CA LEU A 7 39.25 28.56 14.25
C LEU A 7 38.12 27.53 14.36
N LEU A 8 36.99 27.92 14.95
CA LEU A 8 35.77 27.13 14.95
C LEU A 8 35.02 27.48 13.65
N GLY A 9 35.11 26.62 12.64
CA GLY A 9 34.29 26.71 11.44
C GLY A 9 32.88 26.21 11.76
N MET A 10 31.94 27.13 11.89
CA MET A 10 30.52 26.81 11.99
C MET A 10 30.03 26.44 10.59
N LEU A 11 29.91 25.13 10.31
CA LEU A 11 29.15 24.63 9.17
C LEU A 11 27.68 24.95 9.42
N MET A 12 27.17 26.01 8.78
CA MET A 12 25.74 26.17 8.56
C MET A 12 25.31 25.06 7.60
N SER A 13 24.81 23.95 8.14
CA SER A 13 23.91 23.09 7.39
C SER A 13 22.66 23.89 7.09
N ILE A 14 22.47 24.22 5.81
CA ILE A 14 21.21 24.72 5.28
C ILE A 14 20.26 23.52 5.37
N PHE A 15 19.48 23.44 6.44
CA PHE A 15 18.27 22.64 6.44
C PHE A 15 17.33 23.31 5.44
N PHE A 16 17.16 22.70 4.28
CA PHE A 16 15.96 22.93 3.50
C PHE A 16 14.82 22.42 4.37
N ALA A 17 14.08 23.36 4.97
CA ALA A 17 12.81 23.05 5.60
C ALA A 17 11.84 22.72 4.46
N ASN A 18 11.86 21.48 3.99
CA ASN A 18 10.72 20.93 3.27
C ASN A 18 9.54 21.10 4.22
N ALA A 19 8.47 21.74 3.74
CA ALA A 19 7.28 21.96 4.55
C ALA A 19 6.77 20.60 5.04
N GLN A 20 6.84 20.35 6.35
CA GLN A 20 6.25 19.14 6.93
C GLN A 20 4.74 19.21 6.75
N CYS A 21 4.18 18.25 6.03
CA CYS A 21 2.74 18.20 5.80
C CYS A 21 2.04 17.63 7.04
N GLU A 22 0.81 18.07 7.30
CA GLU A 22 0.04 17.49 8.40
C GLU A 22 -0.36 16.05 8.07
N THR A 23 -0.14 15.14 9.03
CA THR A 23 -0.58 13.74 8.88
C THR A 23 -2.03 13.56 9.30
N SER A 24 -2.77 12.82 8.48
CA SER A 24 -4.13 12.38 8.79
C SER A 24 -4.08 11.22 9.77
N SER A 25 -4.89 11.29 10.84
CA SER A 25 -5.01 10.17 11.79
C SER A 25 -5.50 8.88 11.12
N PHE A 26 -6.32 9.00 10.06
CA PHE A 26 -6.76 7.85 9.27
C PHE A 26 -5.57 7.19 8.57
N ILE A 27 -4.70 7.97 7.92
CA ILE A 27 -3.51 7.46 7.24
C ILE A 27 -2.50 6.90 8.23
N THR A 28 -2.20 7.61 9.32
CA THR A 28 -1.28 7.09 10.34
C THR A 28 -1.76 5.78 10.97
N THR A 29 -3.07 5.58 11.10
CA THR A 29 -3.62 4.36 11.70
C THR A 29 -3.65 3.19 10.71
N ASN A 30 -4.09 3.43 9.48
CA ASN A 30 -4.37 2.34 8.53
C ASN A 30 -3.23 2.10 7.53
N TYR A 31 -2.33 3.08 7.33
CA TYR A 31 -1.30 3.05 6.28
C TYR A 31 0.14 3.13 6.80
N ILE A 32 0.35 2.95 8.11
CA ILE A 32 1.70 2.93 8.68
C ILE A 32 2.53 1.75 8.18
N LYS A 33 1.89 0.58 7.97
CA LYS A 33 2.54 -0.57 7.38
C LYS A 33 2.99 -0.24 5.96
N ASP A 34 2.11 0.33 5.15
CA ASP A 34 2.38 0.70 3.76
C ASP A 34 3.55 1.68 3.65
N ALA A 35 3.54 2.74 4.45
CA ALA A 35 4.62 3.72 4.51
C ALA A 35 5.97 3.07 4.87
N LYS A 36 5.98 2.13 5.83
CA LYS A 36 7.19 1.38 6.18
C LYS A 36 7.65 0.44 5.06
N ILE A 37 6.73 -0.23 4.36
CA ILE A 37 7.06 -1.08 3.21
C ILE A 37 7.64 -0.24 2.06
N LEU A 38 7.08 0.92 1.76
CA LEU A 38 7.60 1.84 0.75
C LEU A 38 9.01 2.33 1.11
N ALA A 39 9.22 2.74 2.36
CA ALA A 39 10.54 3.12 2.86
C ALA A 39 11.54 1.97 2.78
N LEU A 40 11.13 0.75 3.13
CA LEU A 40 11.99 -0.43 3.08
C LEU A 40 12.37 -0.80 1.64
N ARG A 41 11.44 -0.69 0.68
CA ARG A 41 11.72 -0.87 -0.75
C ARG A 41 12.78 0.10 -1.24
N GLU A 42 12.70 1.36 -0.82
CA GLU A 42 13.69 2.39 -1.14
C GLU A 42 15.07 2.04 -0.56
N ILE A 43 15.13 1.70 0.74
CA ILE A 43 16.36 1.27 1.43
C ILE A 43 17.00 0.10 0.68
N LEU A 44 16.24 -0.96 0.39
CA LEU A 44 16.76 -2.18 -0.22
C LEU A 44 17.10 -2.03 -1.71
N SER A 45 16.67 -0.94 -2.35
CA SER A 45 17.00 -0.65 -3.75
C SER A 45 18.44 -0.19 -3.95
N ASP A 46 19.09 0.33 -2.90
CA ASP A 46 20.51 0.72 -2.90
C ASP A 46 21.27 0.02 -1.77
N PRO A 47 22.13 -0.97 -2.08
CA PRO A 47 23.01 -1.62 -1.11
C PRO A 47 23.98 -0.70 -0.37
N ASN A 48 24.11 0.57 -0.78
CA ASN A 48 24.92 1.58 -0.09
C ASN A 48 24.08 2.55 0.75
N ASP A 49 22.77 2.35 0.83
CA ASP A 49 21.90 3.13 1.71
C ASP A 49 22.38 3.01 3.16
N VAL A 50 22.35 4.12 3.89
CA VAL A 50 22.85 4.19 5.27
C VAL A 50 22.06 3.31 6.24
N ASP A 51 20.81 2.99 5.90
CA ASP A 51 19.91 2.14 6.68
C ASP A 51 19.80 0.72 6.10
N TYR A 52 20.61 0.35 5.09
CA TYR A 52 20.53 -0.97 4.43
C TYR A 52 20.72 -2.13 5.42
N ASP A 53 21.69 -2.00 6.33
CA ASP A 53 21.98 -2.96 7.40
C ASP A 53 21.35 -2.56 8.74
N ASN A 54 20.34 -1.69 8.74
CA ASN A 54 19.60 -1.32 9.94
C ASN A 54 18.29 -2.13 10.03
N PRO A 55 18.12 -3.00 11.04
CA PRO A 55 16.89 -3.78 11.21
C PRO A 55 15.66 -2.89 11.44
N GLU A 56 15.82 -1.80 12.20
CA GLU A 56 14.72 -0.86 12.44
C GLU A 56 14.60 0.11 11.27
N ILE A 57 13.39 0.29 10.74
CA ILE A 57 13.11 1.32 9.74
C ILE A 57 12.93 2.67 10.47
N PRO A 58 13.88 3.62 10.35
CA PRO A 58 13.79 4.86 11.13
C PRO A 58 12.56 5.68 10.76
N GLN A 59 12.00 6.42 11.72
CA GLN A 59 10.84 7.28 11.47
C GLN A 59 11.07 8.28 10.34
N SER A 60 12.28 8.82 10.23
CA SER A 60 12.64 9.74 9.13
C SER A 60 12.49 9.14 7.74
N ARG A 61 12.46 7.81 7.60
CA ARG A 61 12.31 7.11 6.32
C ARG A 61 10.85 6.91 5.92
N TYR A 62 9.98 6.56 6.86
CA TYR A 62 8.56 6.30 6.54
C TYR A 62 7.64 7.51 6.77
N GLN A 63 8.07 8.50 7.56
CA GLN A 63 7.28 9.70 7.83
C GLN A 63 6.93 10.51 6.57
N PRO A 64 7.84 10.72 5.59
CA PRO A 64 7.49 11.41 4.34
C PRO A 64 6.35 10.71 3.57
N TYR A 65 6.37 9.37 3.51
CA TYR A 65 5.30 8.59 2.89
C TYR A 65 3.96 8.77 3.60
N LEU A 66 3.94 8.84 4.95
CA LEU A 66 2.71 9.14 5.70
C LEU A 66 2.18 10.54 5.41
N GLU A 67 3.07 11.51 5.25
CA GLU A 67 2.74 12.90 4.91
C GLU A 67 2.13 12.98 3.51
N ASP A 68 2.76 12.38 2.52
CA ASP A 68 2.27 12.34 1.14
C ASP A 68 0.92 11.63 1.04
N LEU A 69 0.80 10.42 1.62
CA LEU A 69 -0.46 9.70 1.63
C LEU A 69 -1.57 10.49 2.35
N SER A 70 -1.22 11.29 3.36
CA SER A 70 -2.17 12.19 4.05
C SER A 70 -2.60 13.35 3.18
N VAL A 71 -1.68 13.92 2.39
CA VAL A 71 -1.99 14.97 1.40
C VAL A 71 -2.92 14.43 0.32
N ILE A 72 -2.65 13.22 -0.19
CA ILE A 72 -3.50 12.56 -1.19
C ILE A 72 -4.89 12.29 -0.58
N TYR A 73 -4.94 11.69 0.60
CA TYR A 73 -6.19 11.39 1.30
C TYR A 73 -7.02 12.63 1.61
N SER A 74 -6.42 13.72 2.09
CA SER A 74 -7.17 14.88 2.59
C SER A 74 -7.84 15.71 1.49
N ASN A 75 -7.42 15.54 0.22
CA ASN A 75 -7.99 16.26 -0.92
C ASN A 75 -9.22 15.58 -1.55
N VAL A 76 -10.03 14.89 -0.73
CA VAL A 76 -11.31 14.21 -1.07
C VAL A 76 -12.27 15.08 -1.90
N GLN A 77 -12.14 16.41 -1.89
CA GLN A 77 -13.12 17.32 -2.47
C GLN A 77 -12.86 17.74 -3.92
N SER A 78 -11.69 17.50 -4.51
CA SER A 78 -11.37 17.98 -5.87
C SER A 78 -11.33 16.90 -6.95
N ILE A 79 -11.16 15.61 -6.62
CA ILE A 79 -11.03 14.53 -7.61
C ILE A 79 -11.72 13.26 -7.09
N ALA A 80 -12.88 12.91 -7.67
CA ALA A 80 -13.68 11.76 -7.23
C ALA A 80 -12.94 10.41 -7.34
N ASP A 81 -11.98 10.31 -8.26
CA ASP A 81 -11.20 9.09 -8.48
C ASP A 81 -10.17 8.84 -7.38
N VAL A 82 -9.65 9.89 -6.72
CA VAL A 82 -8.67 9.73 -5.62
C VAL A 82 -9.35 9.24 -4.33
N ASP A 83 -10.61 9.61 -4.10
CA ASP A 83 -11.41 9.10 -2.97
C ASP A 83 -11.56 7.58 -3.02
N SER A 84 -11.65 7.01 -4.23
CA SER A 84 -11.82 5.58 -4.41
C SER A 84 -10.61 4.76 -3.96
N VAL A 85 -9.39 5.32 -4.03
CA VAL A 85 -8.13 4.62 -3.72
C VAL A 85 -8.06 4.21 -2.24
N PHE A 86 -8.47 5.11 -1.34
CA PHE A 86 -8.43 4.89 0.11
C PHE A 86 -9.76 4.38 0.69
N VAL A 87 -10.91 4.82 0.16
CA VAL A 87 -12.22 4.54 0.77
C VAL A 87 -12.89 3.33 0.14
N GLN A 88 -12.81 3.20 -1.19
CA GLN A 88 -13.51 2.15 -1.92
C GLN A 88 -12.63 0.91 -2.07
N PHE A 89 -11.42 1.10 -2.55
CA PHE A 89 -10.50 0.03 -2.91
C PHE A 89 -9.53 -0.31 -1.79
N GLN A 90 -9.31 0.60 -0.82
CA GLN A 90 -8.40 0.40 0.31
C GLN A 90 -7.06 -0.17 -0.16
N ILE A 91 -6.47 0.47 -1.18
CA ILE A 91 -5.27 -0.06 -1.85
C ILE A 91 -4.10 -0.01 -0.88
N HIS A 92 -3.51 -1.17 -0.57
CA HIS A 92 -2.34 -1.31 0.30
C HIS A 92 -1.10 -1.75 -0.49
N ALA A 93 0.08 -1.38 -0.02
CA ALA A 93 1.38 -1.82 -0.53
C ALA A 93 1.52 -3.34 -0.36
N ASN A 94 1.99 -4.01 -1.40
CA ASN A 94 2.07 -5.46 -1.45
C ASN A 94 3.52 -5.96 -1.36
N PRO A 95 3.96 -6.44 -0.19
CA PRO A 95 5.34 -6.89 -0.02
C PRO A 95 5.67 -8.20 -0.77
N ALA A 96 4.68 -8.85 -1.39
CA ALA A 96 4.79 -10.19 -1.96
C ALA A 96 4.68 -10.26 -3.49
N TYR A 97 4.34 -9.16 -4.16
CA TYR A 97 3.98 -9.20 -5.58
C TYR A 97 4.97 -8.45 -6.49
N THR A 98 4.87 -7.12 -6.62
CA THR A 98 5.66 -6.37 -7.60
C THR A 98 7.12 -6.24 -7.17
N ASN A 99 7.33 -5.78 -5.94
CA ASN A 99 8.64 -5.60 -5.33
C ASN A 99 8.65 -6.41 -4.04
N ILE A 100 9.23 -7.62 -4.10
CA ILE A 100 9.30 -8.53 -2.95
C ILE A 100 10.10 -7.85 -1.84
N THR A 101 9.51 -7.68 -0.66
CA THR A 101 10.08 -6.92 0.45
C THR A 101 9.86 -7.68 1.76
N PRO A 102 10.75 -8.62 2.13
CA PRO A 102 10.68 -9.35 3.40
C PRO A 102 10.67 -8.39 4.60
N TYR A 103 9.60 -8.43 5.40
CA TYR A 103 9.40 -7.44 6.47
C TYR A 103 9.01 -7.99 7.84
N ASN A 104 8.50 -9.23 7.92
CA ASN A 104 8.01 -9.81 9.18
C ASN A 104 8.21 -11.32 9.32
N ASN A 105 8.60 -12.01 8.25
CA ASN A 105 8.93 -13.44 8.31
C ASN A 105 10.42 -13.64 8.05
N PHE A 106 11.03 -14.49 8.87
CA PHE A 106 12.45 -14.82 8.79
C PHE A 106 12.61 -16.32 8.91
N LYS A 107 13.59 -16.91 8.23
CA LYS A 107 13.87 -18.33 8.38
C LYS A 107 15.36 -18.58 8.44
N PHE A 108 15.73 -19.60 9.20
CA PHE A 108 17.12 -20.02 9.30
C PHE A 108 17.22 -21.52 9.45
N SER A 109 18.36 -22.09 9.05
CA SER A 109 18.64 -23.51 9.18
C SER A 109 19.73 -23.75 10.22
N VAL A 110 19.56 -24.82 10.99
CA VAL A 110 20.50 -25.25 12.03
C VAL A 110 21.00 -26.65 11.71
N SER A 111 22.31 -26.87 11.83
CA SER A 111 22.92 -28.19 11.67
C SER A 111 22.37 -29.19 12.68
N ALA A 112 22.14 -30.44 12.28
CA ALA A 112 21.54 -31.45 13.16
C ALA A 112 22.41 -31.80 14.39
N ASP A 113 23.72 -31.54 14.31
CA ASP A 113 24.69 -31.81 15.37
C ASP A 113 24.83 -30.65 16.38
N THR A 114 24.12 -29.55 16.17
CA THR A 114 24.20 -28.35 17.02
C THR A 114 23.66 -28.62 18.43
N GLU A 115 24.47 -28.33 19.45
CA GLU A 115 24.18 -28.69 20.86
C GLU A 115 22.86 -28.10 21.38
N TRP A 116 22.53 -26.86 20.99
CA TRP A 116 21.35 -26.15 21.47
C TRP A 116 20.06 -26.50 20.71
N LEU A 117 20.14 -27.20 19.58
CA LEU A 117 19.00 -27.46 18.68
C LEU A 117 17.84 -28.19 19.39
N THR A 118 18.16 -29.22 20.18
CA THR A 118 17.14 -30.01 20.88
C THR A 118 16.41 -29.17 21.93
N ASN A 119 17.12 -28.29 22.63
CA ASN A 119 16.51 -27.41 23.62
C ASN A 119 15.61 -26.37 22.93
N TYR A 120 16.08 -25.78 21.83
CA TYR A 120 15.34 -24.79 21.06
C TYR A 120 14.04 -25.36 20.49
N LYS A 121 14.05 -26.58 19.92
CA LYS A 121 12.83 -27.27 19.48
C LYS A 121 11.79 -27.47 20.59
N ASN A 122 12.26 -27.80 21.79
CA ASN A 122 11.36 -28.16 22.91
C ASN A 122 10.82 -26.95 23.67
N THR A 123 11.56 -25.85 23.70
CA THR A 123 11.28 -24.73 24.60
C THR A 123 11.14 -23.39 23.89
N GLY A 124 11.59 -23.28 22.65
CA GLY A 124 11.74 -22.01 21.92
C GLY A 124 12.91 -21.15 22.40
N VAL A 125 13.72 -21.64 23.35
CA VAL A 125 14.89 -20.94 23.90
C VAL A 125 16.13 -21.78 23.65
N SER A 126 17.17 -21.17 23.08
CA SER A 126 18.36 -21.89 22.65
C SER A 126 19.35 -22.05 23.81
N GLY A 127 19.44 -21.03 24.68
CA GLY A 127 20.53 -20.87 25.65
C GLY A 127 21.77 -20.20 25.06
N VAL A 128 21.76 -19.87 23.77
CA VAL A 128 22.76 -19.02 23.11
C VAL A 128 22.33 -17.57 23.28
N ALA A 129 23.15 -16.79 23.97
CA ALA A 129 22.79 -15.42 24.38
C ALA A 129 22.44 -14.53 23.19
N GLU A 130 23.17 -14.68 22.08
CA GLU A 130 22.98 -13.92 20.84
C GLU A 130 21.64 -14.26 20.18
N LEU A 131 21.32 -15.55 20.00
CA LEU A 131 20.05 -15.98 19.41
C LEU A 131 18.87 -15.57 20.27
N ASP A 132 18.93 -15.84 21.57
CA ASP A 132 17.85 -15.52 22.50
C ASP A 132 17.63 -14.00 22.61
N ALA A 133 18.69 -13.19 22.47
CA ALA A 133 18.59 -11.74 22.39
C ALA A 133 17.93 -11.26 21.09
N LEU A 134 18.28 -11.83 19.93
CA LEU A 134 17.62 -11.50 18.65
C LEU A 134 16.13 -11.83 18.70
N MET A 135 15.79 -13.02 19.20
CA MET A 135 14.39 -13.45 19.36
C MET A 135 13.58 -12.47 20.21
N ASN A 136 14.15 -12.03 21.34
CA ASN A 136 13.47 -11.11 22.25
C ASN A 136 13.46 -9.65 21.77
N THR A 137 14.52 -9.18 21.11
CA THR A 137 14.64 -7.79 20.67
C THR A 137 13.60 -7.45 19.59
N TYR A 138 13.33 -8.40 18.70
CA TYR A 138 12.43 -8.23 17.56
C TYR A 138 11.09 -8.96 17.74
N ASP A 139 10.81 -9.41 18.96
CA ASP A 139 9.59 -10.12 19.35
C ASP A 139 9.24 -11.28 18.40
N PHE A 140 10.26 -12.06 18.02
CA PHE A 140 10.05 -13.21 17.14
C PHE A 140 9.37 -14.35 17.88
N THR A 141 8.42 -14.96 17.18
CA THR A 141 7.80 -16.23 17.54
C THR A 141 8.22 -17.29 16.54
N ILE A 142 8.39 -18.53 17.00
CA ILE A 142 8.59 -19.68 16.11
C ILE A 142 7.23 -20.08 15.56
N ASP A 143 7.00 -19.86 14.27
CA ASP A 143 5.78 -20.28 13.58
C ASP A 143 5.78 -21.80 13.37
N ASN A 144 6.88 -22.33 12.82
CA ASN A 144 7.07 -23.76 12.61
C ASN A 144 8.56 -24.13 12.52
N TYR A 145 8.83 -25.44 12.56
CA TYR A 145 10.13 -25.98 12.16
C TYR A 145 9.98 -27.32 11.43
N GLN A 146 10.96 -27.65 10.58
CA GLN A 146 10.97 -28.90 9.84
C GLN A 146 12.38 -29.49 9.73
N ASP A 147 12.46 -30.81 9.94
CA ASP A 147 13.69 -31.58 9.80
C ASP A 147 13.88 -32.08 8.37
N PHE A 148 15.08 -31.88 7.83
CA PHE A 148 15.44 -32.27 6.48
C PHE A 148 16.66 -33.20 6.50
N SER A 149 16.43 -34.46 6.15
CA SER A 149 17.50 -35.48 6.07
C SER A 149 18.47 -35.25 4.90
N THR A 150 18.07 -34.49 3.89
CA THR A 150 18.89 -34.20 2.70
C THR A 150 20.08 -33.27 3.01
N CYS A 151 19.89 -32.31 3.90
CA CYS A 151 20.96 -31.42 4.41
C CYS A 151 21.47 -31.84 5.79
N SER A 152 20.79 -32.75 6.49
CA SER A 152 21.00 -32.99 7.94
C SER A 152 20.85 -31.69 8.73
N CYS A 153 19.77 -30.96 8.48
CA CYS A 153 19.50 -29.66 9.07
C CYS A 153 18.02 -29.51 9.48
N THR A 154 17.74 -28.64 10.43
CA THR A 154 16.40 -28.20 10.80
C THR A 154 16.18 -26.78 10.33
N TRP A 155 15.11 -26.52 9.58
CA TRP A 155 14.69 -25.15 9.26
C TRP A 155 13.67 -24.67 10.28
N PHE A 156 13.84 -23.45 10.77
CA PHE A 156 12.89 -22.72 11.59
C PHE A 156 12.32 -21.57 10.79
N SER A 157 11.00 -21.39 10.89
CA SER A 157 10.29 -20.23 10.38
C SER A 157 9.89 -19.37 11.57
N LEU A 158 10.29 -18.10 11.54
CA LEU A 158 10.01 -17.10 12.54
C LEU A 158 9.06 -16.05 12.00
N LYS A 159 8.26 -15.47 12.90
CA LYS A 159 7.35 -14.38 12.60
C LYS A 159 7.34 -13.34 13.71
N THR A 160 7.24 -12.08 13.33
CA THR A 160 6.96 -10.94 14.21
C THR A 160 5.75 -10.16 13.69
N ASP A 161 5.10 -9.38 14.55
CA ASP A 161 4.02 -8.48 14.15
C ASP A 161 4.56 -7.12 13.65
N ASP A 162 5.84 -6.83 13.91
CA ASP A 162 6.48 -5.60 13.49
C ASP A 162 6.92 -5.63 12.01
N VAL A 163 7.10 -4.43 11.45
CA VAL A 163 7.67 -4.23 10.12
C VAL A 163 9.14 -3.86 10.29
N ILE A 164 10.02 -4.81 9.95
CA ILE A 164 11.46 -4.80 10.21
C ILE A 164 12.20 -5.10 8.89
N ASN A 165 13.37 -4.51 8.70
CA ASN A 165 14.25 -4.89 7.60
C ASN A 165 14.85 -6.28 7.88
N MET A 166 14.25 -7.33 7.31
CA MET A 166 14.68 -8.71 7.54
C MET A 166 16.07 -9.01 6.95
N THR A 167 16.44 -8.33 5.86
CA THR A 167 17.76 -8.48 5.22
C THR A 167 18.90 -8.05 6.16
N ALA A 168 18.69 -7.01 6.96
CA ALA A 168 19.68 -6.55 7.93
C ALA A 168 20.01 -7.58 9.02
N LEU A 169 19.13 -8.54 9.28
CA LEU A 169 19.30 -9.56 10.32
C LEU A 169 20.08 -10.79 9.86
N GLU A 170 20.26 -10.98 8.55
CA GLU A 170 20.83 -12.22 7.99
C GLU A 170 22.22 -12.53 8.54
N ASN A 171 23.10 -11.53 8.57
CA ASN A 171 24.46 -11.71 9.08
C ASN A 171 24.51 -11.97 10.59
N ASP A 172 23.61 -11.34 11.37
CA ASP A 172 23.55 -11.55 12.81
C ASP A 172 23.16 -13.00 13.14
N PHE A 173 22.21 -13.57 12.39
CA PHE A 173 21.87 -14.98 12.50
C PHE A 173 22.99 -15.90 12.01
N LEU A 174 23.61 -15.60 10.87
CA LEU A 174 24.69 -16.43 10.30
C LEU A 174 25.97 -16.45 11.17
N ASN A 175 26.15 -15.46 12.05
CA ASN A 175 27.27 -15.43 12.99
C ASN A 175 27.08 -16.36 14.20
N ILE A 176 25.90 -16.94 14.39
CA ILE A 176 25.60 -17.86 15.49
C ILE A 176 26.05 -19.28 15.14
N GLU A 177 26.84 -19.89 16.02
CA GLU A 177 27.34 -21.25 15.81
C GLU A 177 26.21 -22.26 15.62
N GLY A 178 26.28 -23.00 14.51
CA GLY A 178 25.30 -24.02 14.12
C GLY A 178 24.27 -23.53 13.11
N ILE A 179 24.10 -22.21 12.93
CA ILE A 179 23.26 -21.67 11.86
C ILE A 179 24.02 -21.73 10.53
N GLU A 180 23.39 -22.30 9.50
CA GLU A 180 24.01 -22.54 8.20
C GLU A 180 23.43 -21.63 7.09
N ASN A 181 22.17 -21.23 7.23
CA ASN A 181 21.46 -20.33 6.32
C ASN A 181 20.54 -19.43 7.14
N ALA A 182 20.34 -18.19 6.71
CA ALA A 182 19.38 -17.27 7.29
C ALA A 182 18.92 -16.28 6.20
N GLU A 183 17.61 -16.07 6.07
CA GLU A 183 17.05 -15.11 5.11
C GLU A 183 15.65 -14.63 5.53
N GLY A 184 15.35 -13.38 5.22
CA GLY A 184 13.98 -12.90 5.22
C GLY A 184 13.17 -13.58 4.12
N TYR A 185 11.88 -13.82 4.35
CA TYR A 185 11.00 -14.31 3.29
C TYR A 185 9.60 -13.69 3.37
N ILE A 186 8.82 -13.92 2.32
CA ILE A 186 7.41 -13.51 2.24
C ILE A 186 6.56 -14.73 1.99
N SER A 187 5.42 -14.82 2.67
CA SER A 187 4.42 -15.85 2.39
C SER A 187 3.71 -15.55 1.07
N PHE A 188 3.56 -16.57 0.23
CA PHE A 188 2.81 -16.42 -1.03
C PHE A 188 1.36 -16.02 -0.80
N ASP A 189 0.77 -16.39 0.35
CA ASP A 189 -0.60 -16.00 0.70
C ASP A 189 -0.75 -14.48 0.87
N GLU A 190 0.35 -13.74 1.09
CA GLU A 190 0.35 -12.28 1.17
C GLU A 190 0.29 -11.60 -0.21
N ALA A 191 0.48 -12.35 -1.30
CA ALA A 191 0.39 -11.81 -2.66
C ALA A 191 -1.02 -11.36 -3.02
N PHE A 192 -2.04 -12.04 -2.50
CA PHE A 192 -3.45 -11.73 -2.75
C PHE A 192 -4.02 -10.87 -1.62
N ASN A 193 -3.63 -9.59 -1.62
CA ASN A 193 -3.87 -8.66 -0.53
C ASN A 193 -5.12 -7.76 -0.71
N TYR A 194 -5.89 -7.92 -1.79
CA TYR A 194 -7.01 -7.03 -2.05
C TYR A 194 -8.22 -7.34 -1.15
N ASP A 195 -8.61 -6.39 -0.31
CA ASP A 195 -9.73 -6.48 0.63
C ASP A 195 -10.79 -5.37 0.44
N GLY A 196 -10.62 -4.54 -0.60
CA GLY A 196 -11.58 -3.50 -0.98
C GLY A 196 -12.93 -4.03 -1.47
N VAL A 197 -13.79 -3.13 -1.92
CA VAL A 197 -15.10 -3.55 -2.47
C VAL A 197 -14.91 -4.46 -3.69
N LEU A 198 -15.83 -5.41 -3.90
CA LEU A 198 -15.77 -6.27 -5.08
C LEU A 198 -15.72 -5.44 -6.36
N TYR A 199 -14.62 -5.57 -7.11
CA TYR A 199 -14.34 -4.79 -8.32
C TYR A 199 -13.75 -5.71 -9.37
N SER A 200 -14.17 -5.53 -10.63
CA SER A 200 -13.64 -6.27 -11.76
C SER A 200 -12.99 -5.33 -12.76
N ILE A 201 -11.92 -5.83 -13.39
CA ILE A 201 -11.27 -5.17 -14.52
C ILE A 201 -11.69 -5.95 -15.77
N SER A 202 -12.03 -5.23 -16.83
CA SER A 202 -12.37 -5.84 -18.10
C SER A 202 -11.11 -6.12 -18.91
N GLY A 203 -11.01 -7.35 -19.40
CA GLY A 203 -9.92 -7.82 -20.23
C GLY A 203 -10.08 -7.47 -21.71
N PRO A 204 -9.00 -7.67 -22.50
CA PRO A 204 -9.01 -7.41 -23.94
C PRO A 204 -10.02 -8.29 -24.71
N TRP A 205 -10.50 -9.39 -24.11
CA TRP A 205 -11.51 -10.27 -24.71
C TRP A 205 -12.91 -10.12 -24.09
N ASN A 206 -13.16 -9.01 -23.39
CA ASN A 206 -14.39 -8.73 -22.64
C ASN A 206 -14.67 -9.76 -21.54
N GLU A 207 -13.63 -10.37 -20.95
CA GLU A 207 -13.77 -11.08 -19.68
C GLU A 207 -13.61 -10.11 -18.51
N ASP A 208 -14.54 -10.12 -17.57
CA ASP A 208 -14.40 -9.39 -16.33
C ASP A 208 -13.73 -10.29 -15.30
N ASN A 209 -12.51 -9.94 -14.89
CA ASN A 209 -11.81 -10.63 -13.82
C ASN A 209 -11.85 -9.78 -12.56
N TYR A 210 -12.14 -10.42 -11.43
CA TYR A 210 -12.11 -9.75 -10.14
C TYR A 210 -10.68 -9.39 -9.75
N VAL A 211 -10.54 -8.26 -9.08
CA VAL A 211 -9.27 -7.85 -8.51
C VAL A 211 -8.93 -8.76 -7.34
N GLU A 212 -7.69 -9.21 -7.30
CA GLU A 212 -7.16 -10.10 -6.26
C GLU A 212 -5.89 -9.53 -5.62
N VAL A 213 -5.23 -8.59 -6.30
CA VAL A 213 -3.96 -7.99 -5.89
C VAL A 213 -4.07 -6.47 -5.99
N ALA A 214 -3.57 -5.77 -4.99
CA ALA A 214 -3.42 -4.33 -4.97
C ALA A 214 -1.99 -3.96 -4.56
N ASP A 215 -1.44 -2.84 -5.04
CA ASP A 215 -0.11 -2.38 -4.61
C ASP A 215 -0.04 -0.85 -4.61
N ILE A 216 0.86 -0.31 -3.81
CA ILE A 216 1.28 1.09 -3.87
C ILE A 216 2.74 1.08 -4.24
N ILE A 217 3.11 1.77 -5.31
CA ILE A 217 4.49 1.88 -5.78
C ILE A 217 4.86 3.34 -5.79
N TYR A 218 6.04 3.67 -5.27
CA TYR A 218 6.60 5.01 -5.35
C TYR A 218 7.80 5.02 -6.28
N ASN A 219 7.81 5.94 -7.23
CA ASN A 219 8.91 6.17 -8.14
C ASN A 219 9.67 7.43 -7.71
N THR A 220 10.89 7.23 -7.18
CA THR A 220 11.75 8.31 -6.65
C THR A 220 12.22 9.30 -7.71
N ASP A 221 12.38 8.87 -8.97
CA ASP A 221 12.87 9.73 -10.04
C ASP A 221 11.82 10.73 -10.52
N THR A 222 10.54 10.36 -10.42
CA THR A 222 9.38 11.14 -10.90
C THR A 222 8.50 11.67 -9.78
N GLU A 223 8.85 11.36 -8.53
CA GLU A 223 8.09 11.68 -7.31
C GLU A 223 6.61 11.30 -7.42
N THR A 224 6.35 10.11 -7.99
CA THR A 224 5.01 9.65 -8.36
C THR A 224 4.63 8.40 -7.58
N TYR A 225 3.47 8.46 -6.92
CA TYR A 225 2.76 7.32 -6.36
C TYR A 225 1.88 6.69 -7.43
N GLN A 226 1.95 5.37 -7.55
CA GLN A 226 1.09 4.59 -8.40
C GLN A 226 0.33 3.59 -7.53
N PHE A 227 -0.99 3.75 -7.49
CA PHE A 227 -1.87 2.83 -6.80
C PHE A 227 -2.41 1.85 -7.83
N PHE A 228 -2.13 0.56 -7.67
CA PHE A 228 -2.51 -0.47 -8.62
C PHE A 228 -3.59 -1.38 -8.05
N LEU A 229 -4.49 -1.79 -8.94
CA LEU A 229 -5.29 -3.00 -8.81
C LEU A 229 -4.91 -3.92 -9.96
N TYR A 230 -4.79 -5.21 -9.68
CA TYR A 230 -4.52 -6.24 -10.67
C TYR A 230 -5.55 -7.37 -10.62
N ALA A 231 -5.86 -7.92 -11.79
CA ALA A 231 -6.85 -8.98 -11.98
C ALA A 231 -6.41 -9.98 -13.09
N GLY A 232 -7.11 -11.10 -13.16
CA GLY A 232 -6.89 -12.15 -14.15
C GLY A 232 -5.95 -13.25 -13.63
N ASP A 233 -5.08 -13.80 -14.47
CA ASP A 233 -4.13 -14.84 -14.04
C ASP A 233 -2.96 -14.26 -13.22
N CYS A 234 -3.26 -13.88 -11.97
CA CYS A 234 -2.29 -13.28 -11.05
C CYS A 234 -1.21 -14.24 -10.56
N LEU A 235 -1.43 -15.56 -10.67
CA LEU A 235 -0.37 -16.56 -10.46
C LEU A 235 0.71 -16.49 -11.56
N SER A 236 0.36 -15.97 -12.74
CA SER A 236 1.25 -15.84 -13.89
C SER A 236 1.63 -14.38 -14.21
N GLY A 237 1.44 -13.45 -13.26
CA GLY A 237 1.84 -12.04 -13.40
C GLY A 237 0.70 -11.04 -13.57
N CYS A 238 -0.56 -11.47 -13.45
CA CYS A 238 -1.80 -10.71 -13.68
C CYS A 238 -1.88 -10.19 -15.13
N GLN A 239 -3.03 -10.37 -15.76
CA GLN A 239 -3.20 -9.99 -17.17
C GLN A 239 -3.85 -8.63 -17.35
N GLN A 240 -4.36 -8.07 -16.25
CA GLN A 240 -5.17 -6.86 -16.25
C GLN A 240 -4.76 -5.99 -15.07
N SER A 241 -4.75 -4.69 -15.29
CA SER A 241 -4.46 -3.72 -14.24
C SER A 241 -5.23 -2.44 -14.42
N LYS A 242 -5.42 -1.73 -13.31
CA LYS A 242 -5.88 -0.35 -13.26
C LYS A 242 -4.97 0.40 -12.31
N SER A 243 -4.55 1.61 -12.71
CA SER A 243 -3.72 2.45 -11.86
C SER A 243 -4.25 3.86 -11.69
N TRP A 244 -3.87 4.47 -10.57
CA TRP A 244 -3.98 5.90 -10.31
C TRP A 244 -2.56 6.42 -10.08
N ASP A 245 -2.11 7.28 -10.99
CA ASP A 245 -0.78 7.86 -10.93
C ASP A 245 -0.90 9.27 -10.33
N ILE A 246 -0.19 9.53 -9.24
CA ILE A 246 -0.27 10.77 -8.47
C ILE A 246 1.15 11.29 -8.24
N GLN A 247 1.47 12.41 -8.88
CA GLN A 247 2.76 13.08 -8.73
C GLN A 247 2.69 14.10 -7.61
N MET A 248 3.60 14.00 -6.64
CA MET A 248 3.71 14.98 -5.57
C MET A 248 4.35 16.28 -6.08
N ASN A 249 3.95 17.40 -5.51
CA ASN A 249 4.56 18.70 -5.74
C ASN A 249 5.02 19.30 -4.41
N ASP A 250 5.85 20.33 -4.50
CA ASP A 250 6.17 21.19 -3.36
C ASP A 250 4.91 21.76 -2.69
N ASN A 251 5.00 22.01 -1.38
CA ASN A 251 3.95 22.61 -0.54
C ASN A 251 2.73 21.72 -0.28
N CYS A 252 2.90 20.40 -0.14
CA CYS A 252 1.81 19.50 0.27
C CYS A 252 0.64 19.50 -0.72
N THR A 253 0.95 19.47 -2.01
CA THR A 253 -0.02 19.34 -3.10
C THR A 253 0.41 18.24 -4.05
N PHE A 254 -0.50 17.80 -4.92
CA PHE A 254 -0.20 16.79 -5.92
C PHE A 254 -0.91 17.08 -7.24
N ASN A 255 -0.40 16.49 -8.31
CA ASN A 255 -1.08 16.38 -9.60
C ASN A 255 -1.54 14.94 -9.76
N PHE A 256 -2.84 14.74 -9.93
CA PHE A 256 -3.32 13.45 -10.45
C PHE A 256 -2.95 13.39 -11.93
N LEU A 257 -2.32 12.30 -12.35
CA LEU A 257 -1.93 12.01 -13.73
C LEU A 257 -2.87 10.95 -14.29
N ALA A 258 -4.13 11.31 -14.53
CA ALA A 258 -5.08 10.41 -15.14
C ALA A 258 -4.71 10.18 -16.61
N ASN A 259 -4.72 8.92 -17.01
CA ASN A 259 -4.66 8.52 -18.42
C ASN A 259 -6.04 8.66 -19.12
N ASP A 260 -7.07 9.11 -18.40
CA ASP A 260 -8.42 9.29 -18.91
C ASP A 260 -8.98 10.68 -18.63
N ASP A 261 -9.26 11.40 -19.71
CA ASP A 261 -9.82 12.75 -19.75
C ASP A 261 -11.18 12.86 -19.02
N PHE A 262 -11.90 11.76 -18.83
CA PHE A 262 -13.20 11.73 -18.15
C PHE A 262 -13.08 11.76 -16.60
N ALA A 263 -11.93 11.35 -16.05
CA ALA A 263 -11.66 11.41 -14.60
C ALA A 263 -11.66 12.85 -14.05
N TYR A 264 -11.38 13.83 -14.91
CA TYR A 264 -11.40 15.26 -14.60
C TYR A 264 -12.71 15.95 -14.97
N ALA A 265 -13.75 15.18 -15.33
CA ALA A 265 -15.03 15.77 -15.69
C ALA A 265 -15.60 16.57 -14.50
N THR A 266 -15.87 17.85 -14.72
CA THR A 266 -16.62 18.69 -13.78
C THR A 266 -18.07 18.25 -13.82
N ILE A 267 -18.49 17.47 -12.83
CA ILE A 267 -19.85 16.92 -12.75
C ILE A 267 -20.66 17.59 -11.65
N GLU A 268 -21.77 18.22 -12.05
CA GLU A 268 -22.75 18.82 -11.15
C GLU A 268 -24.06 18.03 -11.18
N CYS A 269 -24.57 17.68 -10.00
CA CYS A 269 -25.88 17.04 -9.84
C CYS A 269 -26.81 17.98 -9.05
N TYR A 270 -27.90 18.41 -9.67
CA TYR A 270 -28.83 19.36 -9.04
C TYR A 270 -30.30 19.14 -9.45
N PRO A 271 -31.27 19.55 -8.64
CA PRO A 271 -31.09 19.96 -7.26
C PRO A 271 -30.63 18.76 -6.41
N ASN A 272 -29.82 19.01 -5.40
CA ASN A 272 -29.51 18.03 -4.36
C ASN A 272 -29.73 18.71 -3.00
N PRO A 273 -30.77 18.34 -2.25
CA PRO A 273 -31.65 17.18 -2.47
C PRO A 273 -32.68 17.35 -3.62
N VAL A 274 -33.09 16.22 -4.21
CA VAL A 274 -34.00 16.13 -5.37
C VAL A 274 -35.38 15.59 -4.99
N LYS A 275 -36.43 16.05 -5.68
CA LYS A 275 -37.80 15.53 -5.52
C LYS A 275 -38.20 14.57 -6.64
N ASP A 276 -38.19 15.04 -7.88
CA ASP A 276 -38.75 14.28 -9.01
C ASP A 276 -37.74 14.06 -10.14
N VAL A 277 -36.91 15.07 -10.46
CA VAL A 277 -35.96 15.01 -11.58
C VAL A 277 -34.59 15.51 -11.12
N LEU A 278 -33.57 14.66 -11.28
CA LEU A 278 -32.17 14.99 -11.02
C LEU A 278 -31.53 15.43 -12.33
N HIS A 279 -31.04 16.66 -12.38
CA HIS A 279 -30.23 17.17 -13.47
C HIS A 279 -28.76 16.87 -13.26
N ILE A 280 -28.09 16.47 -14.34
CA ILE A 280 -26.68 16.12 -14.34
C ILE A 280 -26.02 16.94 -15.45
N SER A 281 -25.07 17.78 -15.06
CA SER A 281 -24.23 18.54 -15.97
C SER A 281 -22.81 18.00 -15.94
N SER A 282 -22.18 17.92 -17.11
CA SER A 282 -20.78 17.57 -17.26
C SER A 282 -20.17 18.39 -18.39
N ASP A 283 -18.91 18.73 -18.25
CA ASP A 283 -18.05 19.31 -19.29
C ASP A 283 -17.45 18.25 -20.22
N LYS A 284 -17.71 16.96 -19.98
CA LYS A 284 -17.27 15.82 -20.79
C LYS A 284 -18.47 14.96 -21.25
N PRO A 285 -18.35 14.22 -22.38
CA PRO A 285 -19.42 13.36 -22.87
C PRO A 285 -19.71 12.18 -21.93
N ILE A 286 -21.00 11.90 -21.70
CA ILE A 286 -21.46 10.78 -20.85
C ILE A 286 -22.18 9.77 -21.75
N GLU A 287 -21.75 8.52 -21.69
CA GLU A 287 -22.37 7.40 -22.41
C GLU A 287 -23.51 6.75 -21.60
N ASN A 288 -23.32 6.58 -20.29
CA ASN A 288 -24.28 5.88 -19.44
C ASN A 288 -24.44 6.52 -18.07
N VAL A 289 -25.64 6.41 -17.50
CA VAL A 289 -26.00 6.87 -16.16
C VAL A 289 -26.69 5.74 -15.42
N ARG A 290 -26.16 5.36 -14.26
CA ARG A 290 -26.72 4.32 -13.38
C ARG A 290 -27.01 4.88 -11.99
N ILE A 291 -28.13 4.49 -11.39
CA ILE A 291 -28.50 4.89 -10.02
C ILE A 291 -28.56 3.67 -9.12
N TYR A 292 -27.88 3.76 -7.98
CA TYR A 292 -27.78 2.71 -6.97
C TYR A 292 -28.35 3.18 -5.62
N ASN A 293 -28.90 2.25 -4.84
CA ASN A 293 -29.16 2.47 -3.41
C ASN A 293 -27.90 2.23 -2.55
N LEU A 294 -28.03 2.47 -1.25
CA LEU A 294 -26.98 2.24 -0.24
C LEU A 294 -26.46 0.79 -0.19
N ASN A 295 -27.27 -0.19 -0.63
CA ASN A 295 -26.87 -1.60 -0.65
C ASN A 295 -26.19 -2.00 -1.97
N GLY A 296 -25.87 -1.02 -2.85
CA GLY A 296 -25.27 -1.28 -4.16
C GLY A 296 -26.24 -1.86 -5.20
N ALA A 297 -27.55 -1.94 -4.92
CA ALA A 297 -28.51 -2.46 -5.88
C ALA A 297 -28.81 -1.41 -6.96
N LEU A 298 -28.68 -1.81 -8.23
CA LEU A 298 -29.04 -0.99 -9.39
C LEU A 298 -30.56 -0.77 -9.45
N LEU A 299 -30.98 0.49 -9.44
CA LEU A 299 -32.39 0.87 -9.47
C LEU A 299 -32.81 1.45 -10.82
N LYS A 300 -31.88 2.11 -11.51
CA LYS A 300 -32.16 2.76 -12.80
C LYS A 300 -30.91 2.82 -13.65
N GLU A 301 -31.08 2.66 -14.96
CA GLU A 301 -30.05 2.85 -15.97
C GLU A 301 -30.61 3.69 -17.13
N SER A 302 -29.81 4.62 -17.64
CA SER A 302 -30.20 5.53 -18.73
C SER A 302 -28.99 5.84 -19.60
N LYS A 303 -29.16 5.65 -20.92
CA LYS A 303 -28.21 6.12 -21.95
C LYS A 303 -28.40 7.60 -22.32
N SER A 304 -29.44 8.23 -21.78
CA SER A 304 -29.71 9.66 -21.96
C SER A 304 -29.21 10.43 -20.75
N PHE A 305 -28.43 11.47 -21.01
CA PHE A 305 -27.85 12.36 -20.01
C PHE A 305 -28.70 13.65 -19.84
N GLY A 306 -28.48 14.38 -18.74
CA GLY A 306 -29.03 15.72 -18.52
C GLY A 306 -30.18 15.79 -17.53
N ALA A 307 -31.21 14.93 -17.65
CA ALA A 307 -32.35 14.91 -16.74
C ALA A 307 -32.82 13.48 -16.47
N ILE A 308 -32.69 13.03 -15.23
CA ILE A 308 -33.07 11.67 -14.80
C ILE A 308 -34.28 11.75 -13.88
N ASP A 309 -35.39 11.14 -14.31
CA ASP A 309 -36.58 10.99 -13.46
C ASP A 309 -36.27 10.03 -12.29
N VAL A 310 -36.39 10.53 -11.07
CA VAL A 310 -36.20 9.81 -9.81
C VAL A 310 -37.47 9.82 -8.95
N SER A 311 -38.61 10.22 -9.50
CA SER A 311 -39.89 10.36 -8.77
C SER A 311 -40.36 9.06 -8.11
N GLN A 312 -40.01 7.91 -8.69
CA GLN A 312 -40.36 6.59 -8.19
C GLN A 312 -39.45 6.09 -7.06
N LEU A 313 -38.35 6.79 -6.77
CA LEU A 313 -37.45 6.44 -5.68
C LEU A 313 -38.05 6.89 -4.34
N ALA A 314 -37.92 6.05 -3.33
CA ALA A 314 -38.27 6.42 -1.96
C ALA A 314 -37.33 7.51 -1.43
N SER A 315 -37.73 8.19 -0.36
CA SER A 315 -36.87 9.15 0.32
C SER A 315 -35.62 8.43 0.86
N GLY A 316 -34.42 8.97 0.59
CA GLY A 316 -33.19 8.30 0.98
C GLY A 316 -31.93 8.82 0.29
N VAL A 317 -30.81 8.16 0.57
CA VAL A 317 -29.50 8.44 -0.04
C VAL A 317 -29.28 7.49 -1.21
N TYR A 318 -28.80 8.04 -2.33
CA TYR A 318 -28.54 7.32 -3.57
C TYR A 318 -27.20 7.73 -4.16
N PHE A 319 -26.67 6.88 -5.03
CA PHE A 319 -25.46 7.14 -5.80
C PHE A 319 -25.80 7.13 -7.29
N VAL A 320 -25.35 8.15 -8.01
CA VAL A 320 -25.37 8.18 -9.47
C VAL A 320 -23.97 7.92 -9.98
N GLN A 321 -23.81 6.85 -10.76
CA GLN A 321 -22.60 6.50 -11.48
C GLN A 321 -22.76 6.94 -12.94
N LEU A 322 -21.75 7.58 -13.47
CA LEU A 322 -21.69 8.12 -14.83
C LEU A 322 -20.54 7.43 -15.54
N THR A 323 -20.80 6.87 -16.72
CA THR A 323 -19.77 6.23 -17.56
C THR A 323 -19.49 7.13 -18.75
N GLY A 324 -18.23 7.49 -18.97
CA GLY A 324 -17.75 8.22 -20.15
C GLY A 324 -17.55 7.29 -21.35
N GLU A 325 -17.26 7.87 -22.52
CA GLU A 325 -17.11 7.15 -23.79
C GLU A 325 -15.96 6.12 -23.82
N THR A 326 -14.99 6.27 -22.93
CA THR A 326 -13.83 5.38 -22.78
C THR A 326 -14.09 4.23 -21.80
N GLY A 327 -15.30 4.15 -21.22
CA GLY A 327 -15.67 3.18 -20.20
C GLY A 327 -15.32 3.59 -18.76
N SER A 328 -14.63 4.72 -18.57
CA SER A 328 -14.34 5.28 -17.24
C SER A 328 -15.61 5.69 -16.52
N THR A 329 -15.62 5.54 -15.19
CA THR A 329 -16.81 5.81 -14.37
C THR A 329 -16.54 6.79 -13.24
N LEU A 330 -17.49 7.70 -12.99
CA LEU A 330 -17.47 8.66 -11.88
C LEU A 330 -18.76 8.56 -11.09
N THR A 331 -18.69 8.56 -9.75
CA THR A 331 -19.87 8.41 -8.88
C THR A 331 -20.11 9.65 -8.02
N LYS A 332 -21.36 10.11 -7.92
CA LYS A 332 -21.80 11.20 -7.03
C LYS A 332 -22.96 10.75 -6.14
N LYS A 333 -22.95 11.21 -4.89
CA LYS A 333 -24.04 11.00 -3.94
C LYS A 333 -25.12 12.07 -4.11
N PHE A 334 -26.40 11.68 -4.08
CA PHE A 334 -27.52 12.62 -3.98
C PHE A 334 -28.59 12.13 -2.98
N ILE A 335 -29.41 13.06 -2.50
CA ILE A 335 -30.47 12.80 -1.52
C ILE A 335 -31.82 12.99 -2.19
N LYS A 336 -32.72 12.01 -2.06
CA LYS A 336 -34.12 12.06 -2.51
C LYS A 336 -35.05 12.36 -1.34
N TYR A 337 -35.98 13.31 -1.55
CA TYR A 337 -37.07 13.60 -0.60
C TYR A 337 -38.27 12.68 -0.74
#